data_AF-A0A2K9JVV1-F1
#
_entry.id   AF-A0A2K9JVV1-F1
#
_cell.length_a   1.000
_cell.length_b   1.000
_cell.length_c   1.000
_cell.angle_alpha   90.00
_cell.angle_beta   90.00
_cell.angle_gamma   90.00
#
_symmetry.space_group_name_H-M   'P 1'
#
loop_
_entity.id
_entity.type
_entity.pdbx_description
1 polymer ?
#
loop_
_entity_poly.entity_id
_entity_poly.type
_entity_poly.pdbx_seq_one_letter_code
_entity_poly.pdbx_strand_id
1 'polypeptide(L)'
;MASYIHSIMKKLSKVQEKQQALVLTIADKLEEQARAEIPGMVQCWFDVEYHLFPGSLILFFQFENEQALEAAKPDLLKWQKRLSAAMLKKGVILKDMRKHLTFTLLGPED
;
A
#
# COMPACT_ATOMS: atom_id res chain seq x y z
N MET A 1 -12.55 0.42 -4.10
CA MET A 1 -12.58 -0.55 -2.99
C MET A 1 -11.40 -1.46 -3.19
N ALA A 2 -10.28 -1.10 -2.59
CA ALA A 2 -9.11 -1.96 -2.50
C ALA A 2 -9.54 -3.31 -1.88
N SER A 3 -9.26 -4.43 -2.54
CA SER A 3 -9.51 -5.73 -1.94
C SER A 3 -8.45 -5.96 -0.88
N TYR A 4 -8.80 -5.67 0.36
CA TYR A 4 -7.92 -5.88 1.50
C TYR A 4 -7.94 -7.34 1.88
N ILE A 5 -6.81 -8.02 1.73
CA ILE A 5 -6.61 -9.19 2.56
C ILE A 5 -6.41 -8.72 3.98
N HIS A 6 -7.52 -8.86 4.69
CA HIS A 6 -7.52 -9.27 6.07
C HIS A 6 -6.46 -10.36 6.24
N SER A 7 -5.26 -9.95 6.67
CA SER A 7 -4.40 -10.84 7.43
C SER A 7 -5.22 -11.32 8.62
N ILE A 8 -5.84 -12.49 8.40
CA ILE A 8 -6.30 -13.48 9.36
C ILE A 8 -6.92 -12.91 10.63
N MET A 9 -8.25 -12.83 10.66
CA MET A 9 -9.17 -12.81 11.82
C MET A 9 -8.54 -12.84 13.23
N LYS A 10 -7.76 -11.83 13.61
CA LYS A 10 -7.33 -11.57 14.98
C LYS A 10 -8.04 -10.32 15.45
N LYS A 11 -8.57 -10.38 16.68
CA LYS A 11 -9.23 -9.24 17.30
C LYS A 11 -8.19 -8.13 17.50
N LEU A 12 -8.21 -7.15 16.61
CA LEU A 12 -7.34 -5.98 16.70
C LEU A 12 -7.68 -5.21 17.97
N SER A 13 -6.66 -4.70 18.65
CA SER A 13 -6.86 -3.73 19.72
C SER A 13 -7.34 -2.39 19.15
N LYS A 14 -7.93 -1.53 20.00
CA LYS A 14 -8.37 -0.18 19.61
C LYS A 14 -7.28 0.66 18.94
N VAL A 15 -6.01 0.43 19.28
CA VAL A 15 -4.87 1.12 18.66
C VAL A 15 -4.62 0.58 17.26
N GLN A 16 -4.66 -0.74 17.09
CA GLN A 16 -4.46 -1.40 15.79
C GLN A 16 -5.61 -1.10 14.82
N GLU A 17 -6.85 -1.02 15.29
CA GLU A 17 -7.99 -0.58 14.48
C GLU A 17 -7.78 0.84 13.93
N LYS A 18 -7.25 1.75 14.77
CA LYS A 18 -6.91 3.12 14.34
C LYS A 18 -5.77 3.15 13.33
N GLN A 19 -4.73 2.33 13.54
CA GLN A 19 -3.61 2.19 12.60
C GLN A 19 -4.10 1.63 11.26
N GLN A 20 -4.95 0.60 11.30
CA GLN A 20 -5.56 0.02 10.11
C GLN A 20 -6.40 1.06 9.37
N ALA A 21 -7.30 1.77 10.06
CA ALA A 21 -8.14 2.80 9.44
C ALA A 21 -7.30 3.91 8.78
N LEU A 22 -6.18 4.30 9.40
CA LEU A 22 -5.23 5.25 8.83
C LEU A 22 -4.60 4.72 7.54
N VAL A 23 -4.09 3.47 7.56
CA VAL A 23 -3.47 2.84 6.38
C VAL A 23 -4.49 2.65 5.27
N LEU A 24 -5.69 2.15 5.59
CA LEU A 24 -6.82 2.00 4.66
C LEU A 24 -7.13 3.31 3.94
N THR A 25 -7.26 4.40 4.70
CA THR A 25 -7.54 5.74 4.13
C THR A 25 -6.44 6.21 3.17
N ILE A 26 -5.18 5.86 3.45
CA ILE A 26 -4.05 6.24 2.59
C ILE A 26 -4.00 5.35 1.35
N ALA A 27 -4.18 4.04 1.51
CA ALA A 27 -4.22 3.08 0.41
C ALA A 27 -5.35 3.39 -0.57
N ASP A 28 -6.55 3.71 -0.09
CA ASP A 28 -7.70 4.04 -0.94
C ASP A 28 -7.44 5.31 -1.79
N LYS A 29 -6.86 6.35 -1.17
CA LYS A 29 -6.45 7.57 -1.89
C LYS A 29 -5.35 7.31 -2.91
N LEU A 30 -4.37 6.49 -2.56
CA LEU A 30 -3.29 6.15 -3.47
C LEU A 30 -3.78 5.29 -4.62
N GLU A 31 -4.69 4.34 -4.37
CA GLU A 31 -5.33 3.51 -5.38
C GLU A 31 -6.09 4.36 -6.40
N GLU A 32 -6.92 5.31 -5.93
CA GLU A 32 -7.68 6.18 -6.82
C GLU A 32 -6.75 7.00 -7.73
N GLN A 33 -5.68 7.58 -7.16
CA GLN A 33 -4.69 8.33 -7.93
C GLN A 33 -3.93 7.43 -8.91
N ALA A 34 -3.51 6.25 -8.46
CA ALA A 34 -2.68 5.36 -9.24
C ALA A 34 -3.46 4.71 -10.38
N ARG A 35 -4.76 4.40 -10.20
CA ARG A 35 -5.62 3.97 -11.31
C ARG A 35 -5.86 5.07 -12.34
N ALA A 36 -5.87 6.33 -11.92
CA ALA A 36 -6.01 7.46 -12.85
C ALA A 36 -4.72 7.77 -13.62
N GLU A 37 -3.54 7.58 -12.99
CA GLU A 37 -2.25 7.96 -13.55
C GLU A 37 -1.48 6.80 -14.21
N ILE A 38 -1.67 5.56 -13.74
CA ILE A 38 -0.91 4.39 -14.19
C ILE A 38 -1.83 3.43 -14.95
N PRO A 39 -1.67 3.29 -16.27
CA PRO A 39 -2.43 2.32 -17.04
C PRO A 39 -2.11 0.89 -16.59
N GLY A 40 -3.13 0.05 -16.49
CA GLY A 40 -3.02 -1.35 -16.10
C GLY A 40 -2.88 -1.62 -14.60
N MET A 41 -3.05 -0.60 -13.74
CA MET A 41 -3.23 -0.84 -12.31
C MET A 41 -4.62 -1.42 -12.04
N VAL A 42 -4.68 -2.53 -11.32
CA VAL A 42 -5.91 -3.23 -10.94
C VAL A 42 -6.40 -2.76 -9.58
N GLN A 43 -5.55 -2.89 -8.55
CA GLN A 43 -5.90 -2.58 -7.16
C GLN A 43 -4.67 -2.31 -6.31
N CYS A 44 -4.89 -1.70 -5.15
CA CYS A 44 -3.89 -1.55 -4.09
C CYS A 44 -4.27 -2.43 -2.90
N TRP A 45 -3.31 -3.20 -2.39
CA TRP A 45 -3.46 -3.90 -1.12
C TRP A 45 -2.24 -3.63 -0.24
N PHE A 46 -2.29 -4.06 1.03
CA PHE A 46 -1.16 -3.89 1.93
C PHE A 46 -1.06 -5.06 2.89
N ASP A 47 0.16 -5.29 3.36
CA ASP A 47 0.44 -6.17 4.49
C ASP A 47 1.03 -5.34 5.65
N VAL A 48 0.72 -5.74 6.87
CA VAL A 48 1.20 -5.05 8.07
C VAL A 48 1.25 -5.97 9.28
N GLU A 49 2.45 -6.10 9.85
CA GLU A 49 2.60 -6.68 11.18
C GLU A 49 2.45 -5.58 12.24
N TYR A 50 1.28 -5.47 12.86
CA TYR A 50 0.97 -4.38 13.79
C TYR A 50 1.94 -4.22 14.98
N HIS A 51 2.61 -5.29 15.41
CA HIS A 51 3.62 -5.24 16.46
C HIS A 51 4.91 -4.51 16.03
N LEU A 52 5.15 -4.44 14.72
CA LEU A 52 6.29 -3.79 14.09
C LEU A 52 5.90 -2.50 13.36
N PHE A 53 4.65 -2.04 13.52
CA PHE A 53 4.18 -0.82 12.87
C PHE A 53 4.99 0.41 13.33
N PRO A 54 5.41 1.31 12.42
CA PRO A 54 5.14 1.33 10.98
C PRO A 54 6.19 0.63 10.10
N GLY A 55 7.21 0.00 10.69
CA GLY A 55 8.34 -0.60 9.99
C GLY A 55 7.98 -1.81 9.10
N SER A 56 6.94 -2.55 9.46
CA SER A 56 6.43 -3.71 8.71
C SER A 56 5.42 -3.39 7.61
N LEU A 57 4.91 -2.15 7.55
CA LEU A 57 3.88 -1.79 6.57
C LEU A 57 4.43 -1.89 5.16
N ILE A 58 3.75 -2.58 4.25
CA ILE A 58 4.09 -2.56 2.83
C ILE A 58 2.83 -2.53 1.98
N LEU A 59 2.77 -1.60 1.04
CA LEU A 59 1.72 -1.50 0.03
C LEU A 59 2.16 -2.18 -1.26
N PHE A 60 1.19 -2.78 -1.92
CA PHE A 60 1.35 -3.48 -3.18
C PHE A 60 0.37 -2.90 -4.18
N PHE A 61 0.90 -2.37 -5.28
CA PHE A 61 0.07 -2.04 -6.43
C PHE A 61 0.06 -3.24 -7.35
N GLN A 62 -1.10 -3.85 -7.51
CA GLN A 62 -1.31 -4.95 -8.41
C GLN A 62 -1.56 -4.43 -9.82
N PHE A 63 -0.84 -5.02 -10.77
CA PHE A 63 -1.01 -4.77 -12.20
C PHE A 63 -1.66 -5.96 -12.90
N GLU A 64 -2.31 -5.69 -14.02
CA GLU A 64 -3.02 -6.72 -14.81
C GLU A 64 -2.06 -7.70 -15.50
N ASN A 65 -0.86 -7.25 -15.87
CA ASN A 65 0.12 -8.05 -16.60
C ASN A 65 1.55 -7.47 -16.45
N GLU A 66 2.55 -8.28 -16.81
CA GLU A 66 3.97 -7.89 -16.74
C GLU A 66 4.26 -6.61 -17.52
N GLN A 67 3.67 -6.44 -18.71
CA GLN A 67 3.92 -5.27 -19.55
C GLN A 67 3.51 -3.95 -18.86
N ALA A 68 2.33 -3.93 -18.23
CA ALA A 68 1.85 -2.78 -17.47
C ALA A 68 2.75 -2.50 -16.25
N LEU A 69 3.17 -3.56 -15.54
CA LEU A 69 4.09 -3.46 -14.42
C LEU A 69 5.43 -2.87 -14.87
N GLU A 70 6.02 -3.38 -15.95
CA GLU A 70 7.29 -2.91 -16.49
C GLU A 70 7.22 -1.45 -16.94
N ALA A 71 6.13 -1.06 -17.60
CA ALA A 71 5.88 0.32 -17.98
C ALA A 71 5.74 1.25 -16.76
N ALA A 72 5.18 0.75 -15.65
CA ALA A 72 5.00 1.49 -14.42
C ALA A 72 6.28 1.59 -13.57
N LYS A 73 7.20 0.62 -13.61
CA LYS A 73 8.48 0.59 -12.84
C LYS A 73 9.16 1.97 -12.64
N PRO A 74 9.33 2.82 -13.67
CA PRO A 74 9.94 4.15 -13.48
C PRO A 74 9.20 5.05 -12.48
N ASP A 75 7.88 4.93 -12.35
CA ASP A 75 7.05 5.67 -11.40
C ASP A 75 7.12 5.13 -9.96
N LEU A 76 7.72 3.95 -9.72
CA LEU A 76 7.74 3.32 -8.40
C LEU A 76 8.27 4.27 -7.31
N LEU A 77 9.38 4.96 -7.57
CA LEU A 77 9.98 5.90 -6.62
C LEU A 77 9.06 7.11 -6.35
N LYS A 78 8.31 7.57 -7.34
CA LYS A 78 7.30 8.64 -7.20
C LYS A 78 6.21 8.18 -6.23
N TRP A 79 5.72 6.95 -6.36
CA TRP A 79 4.68 6.40 -5.48
C TRP A 79 5.18 6.11 -4.07
N GLN A 80 6.40 5.60 -3.92
CA GLN A 80 7.06 5.44 -2.61
C GLN A 80 7.17 6.77 -1.86
N LYS A 81 7.53 7.86 -2.56
CA LYS A 81 7.56 9.22 -1.99
C LYS A 81 6.17 9.72 -1.60
N ARG A 82 5.15 9.48 -2.45
CA ARG A 82 3.77 9.86 -2.15
C ARG A 82 3.21 9.14 -0.92
N LEU A 83 3.47 7.84 -0.79
CA LEU A 83 3.13 7.09 0.42
C LEU A 83 3.81 7.68 1.65
N SER A 84 5.13 7.89 1.60
CA SER A 84 5.89 8.47 2.72
C SER A 84 5.33 9.84 3.13
N ALA A 85 5.02 10.72 2.17
CA ALA A 85 4.41 12.00 2.44
C ALA A 85 2.98 11.88 3.03
N ALA A 86 2.17 10.94 2.55
CA ALA A 86 0.82 10.70 3.06
C ALA A 86 0.83 10.17 4.50
N MET A 87 1.75 9.26 4.83
CA MET A 87 1.97 8.74 6.19
C MET A 87 2.48 9.84 7.12
N LEU A 88 3.44 10.66 6.66
CA LEU A 88 4.00 11.76 7.44
C LEU A 88 2.94 12.80 7.80
N LYS A 89 2.00 13.11 6.88
CA LYS A 89 0.85 13.98 7.15
C LYS A 89 -0.07 13.45 8.26
N LYS A 90 -0.01 12.14 8.55
CA LYS A 90 -0.72 11.50 9.67
C LYS A 90 0.17 11.27 10.90
N GLY A 91 1.39 11.82 10.91
CA GLY A 91 2.34 11.68 12.02
C GLY A 91 3.13 10.37 12.02
N VAL A 92 3.09 9.60 10.93
CA VAL A 92 3.79 8.31 10.82
C VAL A 92 5.02 8.44 9.92
N ILE A 93 6.19 8.12 10.46
CA ILE A 93 7.47 8.21 9.73
C ILE A 93 7.87 6.83 9.21
N LEU A 94 8.02 6.72 7.89
CA LEU A 94 8.57 5.55 7.21
C LEU A 94 10.09 5.73 7.04
N LYS A 95 10.90 5.01 7.83
CA LYS A 95 12.37 5.15 7.78
C LYS A 95 12.94 4.77 6.41
N ASP A 96 12.54 3.61 5.90
CA ASP A 96 13.01 3.07 4.61
C ASP A 96 11.89 3.18 3.57
N MET A 97 11.60 4.38 3.05
CA MET A 97 10.45 4.61 2.15
C MET A 97 10.36 3.64 0.96
N ARG A 98 11.49 3.11 0.48
CA ARG A 98 11.55 2.16 -0.65
C ARG A 98 11.03 0.76 -0.32
N LYS A 99 10.96 0.39 0.96
CA LYS A 99 10.49 -0.93 1.40
C LYS A 99 8.97 -0.97 1.62
N HIS A 100 8.33 0.20 1.67
CA HIS A 100 6.93 0.31 2.07
C HIS A 100 5.95 0.36 0.89
N LEU A 101 6.44 0.37 -0.35
CA LEU A 101 5.60 0.26 -1.53
C LEU A 101 6.36 -0.48 -2.64
N THR A 102 5.72 -1.49 -3.23
CA THR A 102 6.22 -2.20 -4.40
C THR A 102 5.11 -2.45 -5.42
N PHE A 103 5.50 -2.74 -6.65
CA PHE A 103 4.60 -3.16 -7.72
C PHE A 103 4.64 -4.67 -7.83
N THR A 104 3.49 -5.28 -8.07
CA THR A 104 3.34 -6.73 -8.12
C THR A 104 2.27 -7.12 -9.13
N LEU A 105 2.31 -8.38 -9.56
CA LEU A 105 1.19 -9.04 -10.25
C LEU A 105 0.36 -9.89 -9.30
N LEU A 106 0.94 -10.21 -8.14
CA LEU A 106 0.30 -11.01 -7.11
C LEU A 106 -0.94 -10.28 -6.61
N GLY A 107 -2.04 -11.00 -6.62
CA GLY A 107 -3.21 -10.62 -5.87
C GLY A 107 -2.87 -10.66 -4.38
N PRO A 108 -3.75 -10.13 -3.54
CA PRO A 108 -3.51 -10.24 -2.12
C PRO A 108 -3.50 -11.74 -1.70
N GLU A 109 -4.25 -12.63 -2.39
CA GLU A 109 -4.46 -14.04 -2.02
C GLU A 109 -3.35 -14.99 -2.51
N ASP A 110 -2.39 -14.47 -3.26
CA ASP A 110 -1.30 -15.20 -3.93
C ASP A 110 -0.01 -15.18 -3.09
#